data_AF-A0A6I5CIM4-F1
#
_entry.id   AF-A0A6I5CIM4-F1
#
_cell.length_a   1.000
_cell.length_b   1.000
_cell.length_c   1.000
_cell.angle_alpha   90.00
_cell.angle_beta   90.00
_cell.angle_gamma   90.00
#
_symmetry.space_group_name_H-M   'P 1'
#
loop_
_entity.id
_entity.type
_entity.pdbx_description
1 polymer ?
#
loop_
_entity_poly.entity_id
_entity_poly.type
_entity_poly.pdbx_seq_one_letter_code
_entity_poly.pdbx_strand_id
1 'polypeptide(L)' 'GRGTRVEIHPINQSQADRPRQRVVEHRAMNVRNWDRIVQAWAVGDDQALDDAWVDHIVDLGSQWGQYEYVTNVGFAA' A
#
# COMPACT_ATOMS: atom_id res chain seq x y z
N GLY A 1 5.33 -19.17 -7.13
CA GLY A 1 4.75 -18.71 -5.85
C GLY A 1 3.77 -17.60 -6.16
N ARG A 2 2.54 -17.68 -5.63
CA ARG A 2 1.38 -16.84 -6.01
C ARG A 2 1.42 -15.42 -5.38
N GLY A 3 2.51 -14.69 -5.55
CA GLY A 3 2.60 -13.31 -5.07
C GLY A 3 2.15 -12.33 -6.16
N THR A 4 1.46 -11.26 -5.78
CA THR A 4 1.14 -10.13 -6.66
C THR A 4 2.04 -8.95 -6.30
N ARG A 5 2.57 -8.25 -7.31
CA ARG A 5 3.35 -7.03 -7.09
C ARG A 5 2.41 -5.86 -6.86
N VAL A 6 2.57 -5.19 -5.73
CA VAL A 6 1.80 -4.00 -5.36
C VAL A 6 2.71 -2.79 -5.38
N GLU A 7 2.29 -1.75 -6.09
CA GLU A 7 3.00 -0.48 -6.21
C GLU A 7 2.26 0.60 -5.43
N ILE A 8 2.98 1.28 -4.55
CA ILE A 8 2.45 2.30 -3.66
C ILE A 8 3.01 3.64 -4.11
N HIS A 9 2.12 4.53 -4.56
CA HIS A 9 2.49 5.87 -5.00
C HIS A 9 2.27 6.87 -3.88
N PRO A 10 3.30 7.66 -3.51
CA PRO A 10 3.17 8.66 -2.47
C PRO A 10 2.10 9.70 -2.80
N ILE A 11 1.66 10.42 -1.78
CA ILE A 11 0.72 11.54 -1.95
C ILE A 11 1.24 12.56 -2.96
N ASN A 12 0.35 13.09 -3.80
CA ASN A 12 0.66 14.16 -4.73
C ASN A 12 0.91 15.47 -3.95
N GLN A 13 2.17 15.86 -3.84
CA GLN A 13 2.58 17.06 -3.10
C GLN A 13 2.60 18.34 -3.96
N SER A 14 2.03 18.33 -5.17
CA SER A 14 2.02 19.51 -6.06
C SER A 14 1.31 20.74 -5.46
N GLN A 15 0.39 20.52 -4.52
CA GLN A 15 -0.33 21.57 -3.79
C GLN A 15 0.39 22.04 -2.51
N ALA A 16 1.51 21.42 -2.13
CA ALA A 16 2.28 21.82 -0.96
C ALA A 16 3.33 22.89 -1.32
N ASP A 17 3.49 23.88 -0.44
CA ASP A 17 4.58 24.85 -0.55
C ASP A 17 5.94 24.13 -0.64
N ARG A 18 6.83 24.57 -1.54
CA ARG A 18 8.14 23.92 -1.79
C ARG A 18 8.94 23.55 -0.53
N PRO A 19 9.00 24.37 0.54
CA PRO A 19 9.73 24.01 1.77
C PRO A 19 9.13 22.81 2.53
N ARG A 20 7.85 22.51 2.31
CA ARG A 20 7.11 21.41 2.94
C ARG A 20 7.11 20.14 2.10
N GLN A 21 7.56 20.20 0.84
CA GLN A 21 7.65 19.02 -0.01
C GLN A 21 8.75 18.08 0.50
N ARG A 22 8.43 16.79 0.58
CA ARG A 22 9.37 15.72 0.95
C ARG A 22 9.62 14.83 -0.26
N VAL A 23 10.88 14.44 -0.46
CA VAL A 23 11.22 13.36 -1.39
C VAL A 23 10.72 12.07 -0.76
N VAL A 24 9.65 11.51 -1.33
CA VAL A 24 9.12 10.20 -0.96
C VAL A 24 9.26 9.31 -2.19
N GLU A 25 9.97 8.19 -2.04
CA GLU A 25 10.26 7.28 -3.14
C GLU A 25 9.02 6.47 -3.53
N HIS A 26 8.95 6.05 -4.80
CA HIS A 26 8.02 5.00 -5.20
C HIS A 26 8.45 3.69 -4.58
N ARG A 27 7.50 2.93 -4.02
CA ARG A 27 7.79 1.60 -3.51
C ARG A 27 6.94 0.54 -4.18
N ALA A 28 7.57 -0.62 -4.34
CA ALA A 28 6.90 -1.86 -4.72
C ALA A 28 7.14 -2.90 -3.64
N MET A 29 6.12 -3.69 -3.34
CA MET A 29 6.21 -4.86 -2.46
C MET A 29 5.59 -6.07 -3.15
N ASN A 30 6.06 -7.26 -2.77
CA ASN A 30 5.43 -8.50 -3.19
C ASN A 30 4.50 -8.99 -2.07
N VAL A 31 3.20 -8.95 -2.34
CA VAL A 31 2.20 -9.44 -1.40
C VAL A 31 2.02 -10.94 -1.62
N ARG A 32 2.47 -11.72 -0.64
CA ARG A 32 2.23 -13.17 -0.57
C ARG A 32 0.80 -13.39 -0.07
N ASN A 33 0.09 -14.41 -0.55
CA ASN A 33 -1.32 -14.69 -0.19
C ASN A 33 -2.32 -13.62 -0.67
N TRP A 34 -2.06 -13.02 -1.85
CA TRP A 34 -2.96 -12.06 -2.51
C TRP A 34 -4.42 -12.52 -2.59
N ASP A 35 -4.65 -13.83 -2.80
CA ASP A 35 -5.97 -14.45 -2.85
C ASP A 35 -6.83 -14.13 -1.61
N ARG A 36 -6.22 -14.03 -0.41
CA ARG A 36 -6.92 -13.71 0.85
C ARG A 36 -7.45 -12.28 0.86
N ILE A 37 -6.67 -11.32 0.37
CA ILE A 37 -7.06 -9.91 0.26
C ILE A 37 -8.24 -9.77 -0.71
N VAL A 38 -8.14 -10.42 -1.87
CA VAL A 38 -9.20 -10.40 -2.89
C VAL A 38 -10.50 -11.02 -2.35
N GLN A 39 -10.40 -12.12 -1.60
CA GLN A 39 -11.57 -12.75 -0.98
C GLN A 39 -12.27 -11.84 0.03
N ALA A 40 -11.52 -11.25 0.97
CA ALA A 40 -12.08 -10.35 1.98
C ALA A 40 -12.77 -9.13 1.33
N TRP A 41 -12.14 -8.56 0.31
CA TRP A 41 -12.73 -7.46 -0.45
C TRP A 41 -14.00 -7.90 -1.19
N ALA A 42 -13.99 -9.04 -1.87
CA ALA A 42 -15.14 -9.51 -2.64
C ALA A 42 -16.39 -9.77 -1.81
N VAL A 43 -16.24 -10.11 -0.52
CA VAL A 43 -17.36 -10.35 0.40
C VAL A 43 -17.71 -9.13 1.27
N GLY A 44 -16.96 -8.02 1.14
CA GLY A 44 -17.16 -6.81 1.94
C GLY A 44 -16.81 -7.00 3.42
N ASP A 45 -15.88 -7.89 3.76
CA ASP A 45 -15.40 -8.09 5.13
C ASP A 45 -14.22 -7.15 5.41
N ASP A 46 -14.56 -5.95 5.87
CA ASP A 46 -13.59 -4.87 6.13
C ASP A 46 -12.56 -5.26 7.21
N GLN A 47 -12.95 -6.06 8.21
CA GLN A 47 -12.03 -6.50 9.26
C GLN A 47 -11.03 -7.53 8.71
N ALA A 48 -11.51 -8.52 7.96
CA ALA A 48 -10.63 -9.51 7.35
C ALA A 48 -9.69 -8.87 6.31
N LEU A 49 -10.15 -7.81 5.64
CA LEU A 49 -9.35 -7.03 4.72
C LEU A 49 -8.24 -6.26 5.45
N ASP A 50 -8.56 -5.58 6.56
CA ASP A 50 -7.58 -4.87 7.39
C ASP A 50 -6.52 -5.82 7.96
N ASP A 51 -6.95 -6.93 8.57
CA ASP A 51 -6.06 -7.94 9.13
C ASP A 51 -5.10 -8.51 8.06
N ALA A 52 -5.63 -8.84 6.87
CA ALA A 52 -4.83 -9.37 5.77
C ALA A 52 -3.85 -8.33 5.19
N TRP A 53 -4.19 -7.05 5.26
CA TRP A 53 -3.37 -5.95 4.73
C TRP A 53 -2.25 -5.56 5.70
N VAL A 54 -2.53 -5.47 7.00
CA VAL A 54 -1.56 -5.09 8.05
C VAL A 54 -0.34 -6.01 8.04
N ASP A 55 -0.55 -7.31 7.84
CA ASP A 55 0.54 -8.31 7.73
C ASP A 55 1.58 -7.98 6.65
N HIS A 56 1.21 -7.24 5.60
CA HIS A 56 2.11 -6.86 4.51
C HIS A 56 2.67 -5.44 4.64
N ILE A 57 1.87 -4.56 5.22
CA ILE A 57 2.18 -3.16 5.42
C ILE A 57 3.32 -2.96 6.42
N VAL A 58 3.37 -3.76 7.48
CA VAL A 58 4.37 -3.65 8.55
C VAL A 58 5.79 -3.95 8.03
N ASP A 59 5.92 -4.76 6.97
CA ASP A 59 7.19 -5.05 6.30
C ASP A 59 7.82 -3.81 5.64
N LEU A 60 7.07 -2.71 5.46
CA LEU A 60 7.64 -1.42 5.02
C LEU A 60 8.51 -0.75 6.10
N GLY A 61 8.45 -1.21 7.34
CA GLY A 61 9.26 -0.70 8.46
C GLY A 61 8.90 0.73 8.86
N SER A 62 9.86 1.47 9.43
CA SER A 62 9.67 2.82 10.00
C SER A 62 9.21 3.90 9.00
N GLN A 63 9.17 3.58 7.71
CA GLN A 63 8.68 4.47 6.66
C GLN A 63 7.17 4.33 6.41
N TRP A 64 6.47 3.41 7.08
CA TRP A 64 5.04 3.18 6.94
C TRP A 64 4.21 4.47 7.03
N GLY A 65 4.50 5.34 8.01
CA GLY A 65 3.79 6.61 8.19
C GLY A 65 3.92 7.60 7.02
N GLN A 66 4.86 7.39 6.09
CA GLN A 66 4.98 8.21 4.87
C GLN A 66 3.98 7.80 3.78
N TYR A 67 3.35 6.63 3.93
CA TYR A 67 2.32 6.08 3.05
C TYR A 67 0.94 6.01 3.71
N GLU A 68 0.75 6.64 4.87
CA GLU A 68 -0.56 6.77 5.52
C GLU A 68 -1.59 7.42 4.58
N TYR A 69 -1.13 8.26 3.64
CA TYR A 69 -1.93 8.81 2.56
C TYR A 69 -1.25 8.54 1.21
N VAL A 70 -1.92 7.79 0.34
CA VAL A 70 -1.42 7.41 -0.98
C VAL A 70 -2.36 7.91 -2.06
N THR A 71 -1.80 8.39 -3.17
CA THR A 71 -2.61 8.89 -4.30
C THR A 71 -3.19 7.73 -5.11
N ASN A 72 -2.47 6.62 -5.18
CA ASN A 72 -2.86 5.46 -5.94
C ASN A 72 -2.17 4.19 -5.41
N VAL A 73 -2.86 3.07 -5.54
CA VAL A 73 -2.32 1.73 -5.31
C VAL A 73 -2.48 0.94 -6.61
N GLY A 74 -1.35 0.48 -7.18
CA GLY A 74 -1.31 -0.30 -8.40
C GLY A 74 -1.05 -1.78 -8.13
N PHE A 75 -1.65 -2.67 -8.95
CA PHE A 75 -1.44 -4.12 -8.87
C PHE A 75 -0.92 -4.63 -10.22
N ALA A 76 0.22 -5.33 -10.22
CA ALA A 76 0.76 -6.01 -11.37
C ALA A 76 0.75 -7.53 -11.14
N ALA A 77 -0.02 -8.24 -11.97
CA ALA A 77 -0.21 -9.70 -11.97
C ALA A 77 0.59 -10.37 -13.08
#